data_AF-Q8YJT8-F1
#
_entry.id   AF-Q8YJT8-F1
#
_cell.length_a   1.000
_cell.length_b   1.000
_cell.length_c   1.000
_cell.angle_alpha   90.00
_cell.angle_beta   90.00
_cell.angle_gamma   90.00
#
_symmetry.space_group_name_H-M   'P 1'
#
loop_
_entity.id
_entity.type
_entity.pdbx_description
1 polymer ?
#
loop_
_entity_poly.entity_id
_entity_poly.type
_entity_poly.pdbx_seq_one_letter_code
_entity_poly.pdbx_strand_id
1 'polypeptide(L)'
;MLMLKRDIQGKFALKNDDYREVRSLRLTDDTWKSLGIASECFGLTRADYLEHIVRHNATPCITREESEFLAPHPGENEPQPSITRQGELHQTSDKPAKQSVGLAIEELEILRDRVLSELKLGKQATGYKTAHKVLNRFIAELIGSV
;
A
#
# COMPACT_ATOMS: atom_id res chain seq x y z
N MET A 1 -45.21 17.13 -37.58
CA MET A 1 -45.57 16.65 -36.22
C MET A 1 -45.07 15.22 -36.08
N LEU A 2 -43.80 15.05 -35.68
CA LEU A 2 -43.21 13.72 -35.51
C LEU A 2 -43.41 13.29 -34.05
N MET A 3 -44.23 12.25 -33.85
CA MET A 3 -44.45 11.62 -32.55
C MET A 3 -43.20 10.82 -32.18
N LEU A 4 -42.36 11.35 -31.30
CA LEU A 4 -41.26 10.61 -30.70
C LEU A 4 -41.84 9.69 -29.62
N LYS A 5 -42.00 8.40 -29.95
CA LYS A 5 -42.40 7.37 -28.97
C LYS A 5 -41.35 7.35 -27.85
N ARG A 6 -41.80 7.49 -26.60
CA ARG A 6 -40.96 7.30 -25.41
C ARG A 6 -40.67 5.82 -25.27
N ASP A 7 -39.45 5.43 -25.58
CA ASP A 7 -39.02 4.05 -25.41
C ASP A 7 -38.56 3.83 -23.95
N ILE A 8 -39.10 2.77 -23.36
CA ILE A 8 -38.71 2.07 -22.12
C ILE A 8 -38.69 2.86 -20.80
N GLN A 9 -39.75 2.63 -20.01
CA GLN A 9 -39.88 3.06 -18.62
C GLN A 9 -38.84 2.34 -17.73
N GLY A 10 -37.99 3.12 -17.04
CA GLY A 10 -37.24 2.65 -15.87
C GLY A 10 -35.84 2.08 -16.09
N LYS A 11 -35.18 2.31 -17.23
CA LYS A 11 -33.76 1.96 -17.37
C LYS A 11 -32.88 3.19 -17.19
N PHE A 12 -32.02 3.16 -16.17
CA PHE A 12 -30.92 4.11 -16.05
C PHE A 12 -30.06 3.99 -17.30
N ALA A 13 -29.84 5.10 -18.01
CA ALA A 13 -28.86 5.14 -19.08
C ALA A 13 -27.50 4.73 -18.50
N LEU A 14 -26.79 3.82 -19.18
CA LEU A 14 -25.43 3.46 -18.79
C LEU A 14 -24.59 4.74 -18.90
N LYS A 15 -24.13 5.26 -17.75
CA LYS A 15 -23.46 6.57 -17.70
C LYS A 15 -22.06 6.54 -18.35
N ASN A 16 -21.52 5.33 -18.58
CA ASN A 16 -20.34 5.02 -19.39
C ASN A 16 -20.31 3.52 -19.69
N ASP A 17 -19.84 3.15 -20.89
CA ASP A 17 -19.62 1.75 -21.34
C ASP A 17 -18.18 1.27 -21.02
N ASP A 18 -17.38 2.12 -20.37
CA ASP A 18 -16.04 1.78 -19.91
C ASP A 18 -16.12 0.87 -18.68
N TYR A 19 -15.81 -0.40 -18.88
CA TYR A 19 -15.58 -1.34 -17.79
C TYR A 19 -14.42 -0.85 -16.93
N ARG A 20 -14.72 -0.44 -15.69
CA ARG A 20 -13.69 -0.12 -14.70
C ARG A 20 -13.28 -1.40 -13.98
N GLU A 21 -11.99 -1.66 -13.93
CA GLU A 21 -11.48 -2.74 -13.09
C GLU A 21 -11.62 -2.32 -11.63
N VAL A 22 -12.48 -3.04 -10.89
CA VAL A 22 -12.72 -2.81 -9.46
C VAL A 22 -12.19 -4.00 -8.68
N ARG A 23 -11.46 -3.73 -7.59
CA ARG A 23 -10.99 -4.76 -6.65
C ARG A 23 -11.65 -4.53 -5.29
N SER A 24 -12.05 -5.62 -4.64
CA SER A 24 -12.61 -5.59 -3.29
C SER A 24 -11.61 -6.17 -2.30
N LEU A 25 -11.47 -5.53 -1.14
CA LEU A 25 -10.60 -5.97 -0.05
C LEU A 25 -11.42 -6.11 1.22
N ARG A 26 -11.20 -7.19 1.99
CA ARG A 26 -11.79 -7.37 3.31
C ARG A 26 -10.77 -7.02 4.37
N LEU A 27 -11.17 -6.15 5.30
CA LEU A 27 -10.33 -5.65 6.38
C LEU A 27 -11.13 -5.70 7.68
N THR A 28 -10.42 -5.79 8.81
CA THR A 28 -11.03 -5.52 10.11
C THR A 28 -11.21 -4.01 10.29
N ASP A 29 -12.09 -3.59 11.19
CA ASP A 29 -12.32 -2.17 11.49
C ASP A 29 -11.05 -1.47 11.96
N ASP A 30 -10.25 -2.14 12.80
CA ASP A 30 -8.97 -1.62 13.30
C ASP A 30 -7.95 -1.43 12.17
N THR A 31 -7.89 -2.40 11.23
CA THR A 31 -7.03 -2.28 10.06
C THR A 31 -7.48 -1.15 9.14
N TRP A 32 -8.80 -1.00 8.92
CA TRP A 32 -9.35 0.08 8.11
C TRP A 32 -9.07 1.47 8.71
N LYS A 33 -9.18 1.60 10.04
CA LYS A 33 -8.83 2.83 10.75
C LYS A 33 -7.35 3.17 10.63
N SER A 34 -6.49 2.17 10.83
CA SER A 34 -5.04 2.32 10.69
C SER A 34 -4.64 2.74 9.28
N LEU A 35 -5.28 2.15 8.26
CA LEU A 35 -5.07 2.52 6.86
C LEU A 35 -5.44 3.98 6.60
N GLY A 36 -6.54 4.47 7.21
CA GLY A 36 -6.92 5.87 7.15
C GLY A 36 -5.84 6.80 7.68
N ILE A 37 -5.36 6.54 8.90
CA ILE A 37 -4.31 7.33 9.55
C ILE A 37 -3.04 7.33 8.71
N ALA A 38 -2.63 6.17 8.20
CA ALA A 38 -1.46 6.06 7.33
C ALA A 38 -1.63 6.91 6.07
N SER A 39 -2.73 6.77 5.33
CA SER A 39 -2.99 7.54 4.12
C SER A 39 -2.97 9.06 4.36
N GLU A 40 -3.52 9.52 5.49
CA GLU A 40 -3.52 10.94 5.87
C GLU A 40 -2.12 11.47 6.17
N CYS A 41 -1.22 10.64 6.74
CA CYS A 41 0.18 11.03 6.96
C CYS A 41 0.92 11.29 5.64
N PHE A 42 0.51 10.62 4.55
CA PHE A 42 1.06 10.83 3.21
C PHE A 42 0.26 11.84 2.37
N GLY A 43 -0.82 12.42 2.92
CA GLY A 43 -1.70 13.33 2.17
C GLY A 43 -2.44 12.66 1.01
N LEU A 44 -2.59 11.34 1.03
CA LEU A 44 -3.24 10.53 0.00
C LEU A 44 -4.64 10.11 0.42
N THR A 45 -5.51 9.83 -0.56
CA THR A 45 -6.74 9.10 -0.25
C THR A 45 -6.41 7.65 0.09
N ARG A 46 -7.27 6.97 0.85
CA ARG A 46 -7.09 5.54 1.15
C ARG A 46 -6.93 4.68 -0.11
N ALA A 47 -7.63 5.05 -1.19
CA ALA A 47 -7.56 4.34 -2.47
C ALA A 47 -6.20 4.55 -3.15
N ASP A 48 -5.74 5.80 -3.22
CA ASP A 48 -4.43 6.13 -3.82
C ASP A 48 -3.29 5.54 -3.01
N TYR A 49 -3.43 5.51 -1.68
CA TYR A 49 -2.47 4.88 -0.79
C TYR A 49 -2.41 3.36 -1.01
N LEU A 50 -3.54 2.68 -1.16
CA LEU A 50 -3.58 1.26 -1.53
C LEU A 50 -2.95 1.01 -2.90
N GLU A 51 -3.21 1.87 -3.88
CA GLU A 51 -2.58 1.76 -5.20
C GLU A 51 -1.07 1.98 -5.14
N HIS A 52 -0.61 2.95 -4.34
CA HIS A 52 0.80 3.18 -4.07
C HIS A 52 1.46 1.95 -3.45
N ILE A 53 0.87 1.37 -2.41
CA ILE A 53 1.33 0.12 -1.78
C ILE A 53 1.44 -1.01 -2.82
N VAL A 54 0.42 -1.21 -3.65
CA VAL A 54 0.41 -2.31 -4.64
C VAL A 54 1.46 -2.09 -5.74
N ARG A 55 1.68 -0.84 -6.16
CA ARG A 55 2.66 -0.51 -7.21
C ARG A 55 4.11 -0.59 -6.71
N HIS A 56 4.36 -0.25 -5.45
CA HIS A 56 5.70 -0.15 -4.89
C HIS A 56 6.16 -1.37 -4.08
N ASN A 57 5.25 -2.25 -3.67
CA ASN A 57 5.62 -3.53 -3.08
C ASN A 57 5.99 -4.56 -4.16
N ALA A 58 7.29 -4.69 -4.42
CA ALA A 58 7.84 -5.67 -5.35
C ALA A 58 7.79 -7.13 -4.84
N THR A 59 7.43 -7.35 -3.57
CA THR A 59 7.30 -8.69 -2.99
C THR A 59 5.97 -8.84 -2.26
N PRO A 60 5.16 -9.87 -2.59
CA PRO A 60 4.03 -10.24 -1.76
C PRO A 60 4.61 -10.86 -0.48
N CYS A 61 4.74 -10.06 0.58
CA CYS A 61 5.25 -10.57 1.84
C CYS A 61 4.17 -11.41 2.54
N ILE A 62 4.26 -12.73 2.35
CA ILE A 62 3.65 -13.74 3.22
C ILE A 62 4.64 -14.00 4.37
N THR A 63 4.97 -13.02 5.20
CA THR A 63 5.45 -13.36 6.56
C THR A 63 4.26 -13.84 7.37
N ARG A 64 3.74 -15.01 6.97
CA ARG A 64 3.18 -15.98 7.89
C ARG A 64 4.41 -16.59 8.53
N GLU A 65 4.67 -16.27 9.79
CA GLU A 65 5.62 -17.03 10.59
C GLU A 65 5.25 -18.52 10.44
N GLU A 66 6.14 -19.29 9.82
CA GLU A 66 6.10 -20.75 9.85
C GLU A 66 6.37 -21.18 11.29
N SER A 67 5.35 -21.10 12.14
CA SER A 67 5.31 -21.91 13.34
C SER A 67 5.18 -23.36 12.88
N GLU A 68 6.32 -24.03 12.88
CA GLU A 68 6.48 -25.47 12.78
C GLU A 68 5.49 -26.19 13.72
N PHE A 69 4.36 -26.63 13.19
CA PHE A 69 3.65 -27.79 13.72
C PHE A 69 3.40 -28.75 12.57
N LEU A 70 4.37 -29.65 12.44
CA LEU A 70 4.38 -30.97 11.82
C LEU A 70 3.03 -31.41 11.22
N ALA A 71 3.01 -31.54 9.88
CA ALA A 71 2.08 -32.44 9.22
C ALA A 71 2.40 -33.90 9.60
N PRO A 72 1.37 -34.77 9.60
CA PRO A 72 1.37 -35.83 8.60
C PRO A 72 0.13 -35.75 7.69
N HIS A 73 0.35 -35.73 6.38
CA HIS A 73 -0.65 -35.92 5.31
C HIS A 73 -1.29 -37.33 5.34
N PRO A 74 -2.28 -37.68 4.48
CA PRO A 74 -3.31 -36.92 3.75
C PRO A 74 -4.73 -37.51 3.93
N GLY A 75 -5.78 -36.75 3.58
CA GLY A 75 -7.14 -37.26 3.42
C GLY A 75 -7.86 -36.50 2.31
N GLU A 76 -8.07 -37.18 1.19
CA GLU A 76 -8.69 -36.68 -0.03
C GLU A 76 -10.18 -36.31 0.16
N ASN A 77 -10.67 -35.46 -0.75
CA ASN A 77 -12.06 -35.05 -1.03
C ASN A 77 -12.53 -33.70 -0.44
N GLU A 78 -12.31 -32.62 -1.19
CA GLU A 78 -13.40 -31.82 -1.78
C GLU A 78 -12.85 -30.74 -2.75
N PRO A 79 -13.52 -30.47 -3.88
CA PRO A 79 -13.01 -29.57 -4.91
C PRO A 79 -13.20 -28.10 -4.51
N GLN A 80 -12.09 -27.40 -4.25
CA GLN A 80 -12.08 -25.94 -4.23
C GLN A 80 -12.32 -25.38 -5.65
N PRO A 81 -13.08 -24.29 -5.82
CA PRO A 81 -13.30 -23.69 -7.12
C PRO A 81 -12.01 -23.02 -7.63
N SER A 82 -11.40 -23.66 -8.62
CA SER A 82 -10.34 -23.12 -9.46
C SER A 82 -10.85 -21.95 -10.29
N ILE A 83 -10.25 -20.76 -10.15
CA ILE A 83 -10.32 -19.74 -11.20
C ILE A 83 -9.00 -19.80 -11.96
N THR A 84 -8.98 -20.62 -13.01
CA THR A 84 -7.96 -20.56 -14.05
C THR A 84 -8.29 -19.37 -14.96
N ARG A 85 -7.38 -18.39 -15.05
CA ARG A 85 -7.12 -17.68 -16.30
C ARG A 85 -5.62 -17.58 -16.51
N GLN A 86 -5.16 -18.40 -17.45
CA GLN A 86 -3.89 -18.22 -18.13
C GLN A 86 -3.98 -16.96 -19.00
N GLY A 87 -2.91 -16.16 -19.00
CA GLY A 87 -2.70 -15.05 -19.92
C GLY A 87 -1.22 -14.69 -19.87
N GLU A 88 -0.55 -14.83 -21.01
CA GLU A 88 0.89 -14.94 -21.19
C GLU A 88 1.70 -13.73 -20.71
N LEU A 89 2.79 -14.02 -19.99
CA LEU A 89 3.88 -13.09 -19.67
C LEU A 89 4.69 -12.80 -20.95
N HIS A 90 4.55 -11.60 -21.51
CA HIS A 90 5.56 -11.05 -22.40
C HIS A 90 6.59 -10.27 -21.58
N GLN A 91 7.73 -10.92 -21.37
CA GLN A 91 8.99 -10.28 -20.98
C GLN A 91 9.43 -9.31 -22.08
N THR A 92 9.62 -8.03 -21.74
CA THR A 92 10.63 -7.15 -22.34
C THR A 92 11.09 -6.17 -21.24
N SER A 93 12.33 -6.32 -20.77
CA SER A 93 13.52 -5.57 -21.23
C SER A 93 13.77 -4.30 -20.41
N ASP A 94 14.62 -4.46 -19.38
CA ASP A 94 15.60 -3.54 -18.79
C ASP A 94 15.43 -2.01 -18.92
N LYS A 95 15.28 -1.35 -17.75
CA LYS A 95 16.15 -0.25 -17.28
C LYS A 95 15.87 0.10 -15.81
N PRO A 96 16.90 0.27 -14.96
CA PRO A 96 16.73 0.63 -13.55
C PRO A 96 16.68 2.15 -13.41
N ALA A 97 15.55 2.72 -12.99
CA ALA A 97 15.45 4.12 -12.63
C ALA A 97 15.29 4.24 -11.10
N LYS A 98 16.34 4.78 -10.48
CA LYS A 98 16.63 4.94 -9.05
C LYS A 98 15.68 5.90 -8.32
N GLN A 99 14.38 5.82 -8.57
CA GLN A 99 13.39 6.80 -8.08
C GLN A 99 12.75 6.40 -6.74
N SER A 100 12.89 5.14 -6.31
CA SER A 100 12.30 4.64 -5.05
C SER A 100 13.05 5.07 -3.79
N VAL A 101 14.34 5.37 -3.90
CA VAL A 101 15.17 5.70 -2.73
C VAL A 101 14.90 7.13 -2.23
N GLY A 102 14.65 8.09 -3.14
CA GLY A 102 14.43 9.49 -2.77
C GLY A 102 13.19 9.71 -1.89
N LEU A 103 12.08 9.05 -2.24
CA LEU A 103 10.84 9.14 -1.46
C LEU A 103 10.99 8.55 -0.05
N ALA A 104 11.69 7.42 0.07
CA ALA A 104 11.94 6.79 1.36
C ALA A 104 12.77 7.66 2.32
N ILE A 105 13.67 8.51 1.79
CA ILE A 105 14.50 9.41 2.61
C ILE A 105 13.64 10.53 3.20
N GLU A 106 12.81 11.18 2.37
CA GLU A 106 11.92 12.25 2.83
C GLU A 106 10.96 11.75 3.93
N GLU A 107 10.43 10.54 3.78
CA GLU A 107 9.57 9.90 4.77
C GLU A 107 10.28 9.67 6.12
N LEU A 108 11.53 9.20 6.08
CA LEU A 108 12.35 9.00 7.28
C LEU A 108 12.68 10.33 7.98
N GLU A 109 12.89 11.40 7.21
CA GLU A 109 13.11 12.74 7.76
C GLU A 109 11.86 13.34 8.40
N ILE A 110 10.69 13.16 7.76
CA ILE A 110 9.39 13.57 8.31
C ILE A 110 9.13 12.82 9.63
N LEU A 111 9.42 11.51 9.68
CA LEU A 111 9.25 10.71 10.88
C LEU A 111 10.19 11.16 12.01
N ARG A 112 11.45 11.48 11.71
CA ARG A 112 12.40 12.07 12.67
C ARG A 112 11.83 13.34 13.29
N ASP A 113 11.32 14.25 12.45
CA ASP A 113 10.83 15.55 12.92
C ASP A 113 9.59 15.40 13.78
N ARG A 114 8.71 14.45 13.45
CA ARG A 114 7.57 14.07 14.29
C ARG A 114 8.02 13.54 15.65
N VAL A 115 8.94 12.58 15.70
CA VAL A 115 9.47 12.02 16.96
C VAL A 115 10.07 13.13 17.82
N LEU A 116 10.85 14.04 17.23
CA LEU A 116 11.44 15.16 17.95
C LEU A 116 10.41 16.14 18.50
N SER A 117 9.28 16.33 17.81
CA SER A 117 8.16 17.15 18.29
C SER A 117 7.44 16.51 19.49
N GLU A 118 7.29 15.19 19.48
CA GLU A 118 6.61 14.42 20.55
C GLU A 118 7.42 14.40 21.85
N LEU A 119 8.75 14.48 21.76
CA LEU A 119 9.62 14.58 22.93
C LEU A 119 9.43 15.89 23.72
N LYS A 120 8.75 16.91 23.15
CA LYS A 120 8.48 18.21 23.78
C LYS A 120 9.74 18.91 24.34
N LEU A 121 10.90 18.63 23.74
CA LEU A 121 12.18 19.22 24.12
C LEU A 121 12.38 20.54 23.35
N GLY A 122 12.91 21.56 24.04
CA GLY A 122 13.33 22.79 23.36
C GLY A 122 14.49 22.51 22.40
N LYS A 123 14.53 23.19 21.24
CA LYS A 123 15.59 23.00 20.22
C LYS A 123 17.02 23.19 20.74
N GLN A 124 17.19 23.95 21.83
CA GLN A 124 18.48 24.18 22.49
C GLN A 124 18.80 23.18 23.61
N ALA A 125 17.84 22.35 24.01
CA ALA A 125 18.04 21.35 25.03
C ALA A 125 19.06 20.30 24.56
N THR A 126 19.96 19.90 25.44
CA THR A 126 20.98 18.88 25.15
C THR A 126 20.33 17.57 24.70
N GLY A 127 19.21 17.17 25.32
CA GLY A 127 18.46 15.97 24.92
C GLY A 127 17.94 16.03 23.49
N TYR A 128 17.45 17.19 23.03
CA TYR A 128 16.98 17.38 21.66
C TYR A 128 18.12 17.16 20.65
N LYS A 129 19.27 17.78 20.91
CA LYS A 129 20.45 17.68 20.02
C LYS A 129 20.98 16.26 19.95
N THR A 130 21.01 15.55 21.08
CA THR A 130 21.42 14.15 21.14
C THR A 130 20.46 13.25 20.37
N ALA A 131 19.15 13.37 20.62
CA ALA A 131 18.14 12.58 19.90
C ALA A 131 18.18 12.82 18.39
N HIS A 132 18.23 14.09 17.97
CA HIS A 132 18.33 14.47 16.56
C HIS A 132 19.58 13.87 15.89
N LYS A 133 20.74 13.91 16.57
CA LYS A 133 21.98 13.31 16.06
C LYS A 133 21.88 11.79 15.92
N VAL A 134 21.32 11.10 16.91
CA VAL A 134 21.17 9.64 16.88
C VAL A 134 20.20 9.23 15.77
N LEU A 135 19.06 9.93 15.63
CA LEU A 135 18.09 9.67 14.57
C LEU A 135 18.68 9.90 13.18
N ASN A 136 19.42 10.98 12.96
CA ASN A 136 20.09 11.21 11.67
C ASN A 136 21.12 10.12 11.35
N ARG A 137 21.86 9.66 12.36
CA ARG A 137 22.79 8.54 12.17
C ARG A 137 22.06 7.24 11.81
N PHE A 138 20.96 6.95 12.50
CA PHE A 138 20.13 5.78 12.21
C PHE A 138 19.59 5.82 10.77
N ILE A 139 19.09 6.97 10.32
CA ILE A 139 18.64 7.16 8.93
C ILE A 139 19.78 6.93 7.94
N ALA A 140 20.98 7.47 8.20
CA ALA A 140 22.15 7.24 7.35
C ALA A 140 22.57 5.75 7.27
N GLU A 141 22.48 5.03 8.40
CA GLU A 141 22.73 3.58 8.47
C GLU A 141 21.71 2.79 7.64
N LEU A 142 20.42 3.15 7.68
CA LEU A 142 19.37 2.53 6.88
C LEU A 142 19.56 2.74 5.37
N ILE A 143 20.07 3.91 4.97
CA ILE A 143 20.30 4.26 3.55
C ILE A 143 21.62 3.66 3.03
N GLY A 144 22.45 3.07 3.91
CA GLY A 144 23.77 2.56 3.55
C GLY A 144 24.76 3.68 3.16
N SER A 145 24.60 4.87 3.75
CA SER A 145 25.40 6.07 3.46
C SER A 145 26.50 6.31 4.52
N VAL A 146 26.95 5.25 5.19
CA VAL A 146 27.93 5.27 6.30
C VAL A 146 29.36 5.17 5.79
#